data_AF-Q4DSB9-F1
#
_entry.id   AF-Q4DSB9-F1
#
_cell.length_a   1.000
_cell.length_b   1.000
_cell.length_c   1.000
_cell.angle_alpha   90.00
_cell.angle_beta   90.00
_cell.angle_gamma   90.00
#
_symmetry.space_group_name_H-M   'P 1'
#
loop_
_entity.id
_entity.type
_entity.pdbx_description
1 polymer ?
#
loop_
_entity_poly.entity_id
_entity_poly.type
_entity_poly.pdbx_seq_one_letter_code
_entity_poly.pdbx_strand_id
1 'polypeptide(L)'
;MPCLNALALIEARQRRECEQRLFNKAHAEDCRLRLTANWERRGDTVIQRKDLMRHLDSVQAKHDDALVARRKRLADMLLQERAEHETMMNNLAETEEQRRERLIQKARELRAQQQEDLRVDAQKRHERLFREKIDSLRLAESRLKVMQVADARFKQLALAERRREEDKREEEFFAQQRLEEQRLTNERAQRDLEMLRVGREKTKQALAAQVEGNKMRKAQQQAEKQREDDEFNRVVNEERAAEAQRRVEARRARAALAKEISAFNEELRQVRRQEYEQLQQEDKEVLDRLLAELAEEERQKRQQEEERREAARAHLAEIREQLNQRKKDEGDLDRLWDEANSKEWAKREAQWRADEEKRERLMRNVLIIRRQQVLDKRQQEKDAAEAAAREREEFLRELANTVDVDAQERARRYKLLREDQKYLIGQMQRRAAEKEAERQAVMNEMTDQQALEAKHAERIKVEMENLERAKPERYKNVPLLPKKRHQVF
;
A
#
# COMPACT_ATOMS: atom_id res chain seq x y z
N MET A 1 -18.94 111.75 3.94
CA MET A 1 -18.80 110.75 5.03
C MET A 1 -17.86 109.59 4.62
N PRO A 2 -16.52 109.76 4.55
CA PRO A 2 -15.56 108.72 4.14
C PRO A 2 -14.77 108.05 5.30
N CYS A 3 -15.06 108.38 6.57
CA CYS A 3 -14.24 107.95 7.71
C CYS A 3 -14.39 106.47 8.10
N LEU A 4 -15.49 105.80 7.71
CA LEU A 4 -15.71 104.37 8.03
C LEU A 4 -14.74 103.44 7.30
N ASN A 5 -14.18 103.86 6.15
CA ASN A 5 -13.29 103.01 5.36
C ASN A 5 -11.87 102.88 5.96
N ALA A 6 -11.36 103.89 6.65
CA ALA A 6 -9.97 103.90 7.15
C ALA A 6 -9.79 103.01 8.40
N LEU A 7 -10.75 103.03 9.33
CA LEU A 7 -10.71 102.16 10.52
C LEU A 7 -10.84 100.68 10.11
N ALA A 8 -11.73 100.38 9.17
CA ALA A 8 -11.87 99.03 8.62
C ALA A 8 -10.55 98.52 7.99
N LEU A 9 -9.78 99.39 7.33
CA LEU A 9 -8.48 99.03 6.76
C LEU A 9 -7.40 98.73 7.83
N ILE A 10 -7.33 99.52 8.90
CA ILE A 10 -6.35 99.31 9.99
C ILE A 10 -6.67 98.03 10.76
N GLU A 11 -7.93 97.81 11.12
CA GLU A 11 -8.36 96.58 11.78
C GLU A 11 -8.09 95.37 10.88
N ALA A 12 -8.37 95.47 9.57
CA ALA A 12 -8.05 94.40 8.63
C ALA A 12 -6.54 94.11 8.56
N ARG A 13 -5.68 95.15 8.62
CA ARG A 13 -4.23 94.97 8.65
C ARG A 13 -3.74 94.32 9.94
N GLN A 14 -4.21 94.77 11.10
CA GLN A 14 -3.82 94.17 12.39
C GLN A 14 -4.28 92.72 12.50
N ARG A 15 -5.51 92.41 12.04
CA ARG A 15 -6.00 91.02 11.93
C ARG A 15 -5.08 90.19 11.05
N ARG A 16 -4.70 90.69 9.86
CA ARG A 16 -3.73 90.03 8.98
C ARG A 16 -2.36 89.82 9.64
N GLU A 17 -1.80 90.81 10.33
CA GLU A 17 -0.49 90.67 11.00
C GLU A 17 -0.55 89.67 12.16
N CYS A 18 -1.63 89.67 12.94
CA CYS A 18 -1.88 88.68 13.99
C CYS A 18 -2.03 87.27 13.40
N GLU A 19 -2.83 87.12 12.34
CA GLU A 19 -2.98 85.87 11.58
C GLU A 19 -1.62 85.38 11.05
N GLN A 20 -0.80 86.28 10.49
CA GLN A 20 0.51 85.94 9.93
C GLN A 20 1.52 85.54 11.01
N ARG A 21 1.50 86.17 12.19
CA ARG A 21 2.34 85.77 13.33
C ARG A 21 1.93 84.41 13.89
N LEU A 22 0.62 84.16 14.03
CA LEU A 22 0.09 82.86 14.46
C LEU A 22 0.45 81.79 13.43
N PHE A 23 0.31 82.08 12.15
CA PHE A 23 0.72 81.21 11.05
C PHE A 23 2.22 80.89 11.11
N ASN A 24 3.10 81.89 11.27
CA ASN A 24 4.54 81.67 11.36
C ASN A 24 4.96 80.85 12.59
N LYS A 25 4.32 81.08 13.74
CA LYS A 25 4.56 80.27 14.96
C LYS A 25 4.13 78.82 14.75
N ALA A 26 2.91 78.62 14.25
CA ALA A 26 2.39 77.29 13.93
C ALA A 26 3.30 76.59 12.90
N HIS A 27 3.76 77.31 11.87
CA HIS A 27 4.67 76.77 10.86
C HIS A 27 6.05 76.39 11.43
N ALA A 28 6.61 77.19 12.34
CA ALA A 28 7.89 76.88 12.98
C ALA A 28 7.77 75.67 13.92
N GLU A 29 6.67 75.54 14.66
CA GLU A 29 6.35 74.36 15.47
C GLU A 29 6.19 73.12 14.58
N ASP A 30 5.44 73.23 13.48
CA ASP A 30 5.30 72.18 12.46
C ASP A 30 6.65 71.72 11.92
N CYS A 31 7.54 72.66 11.59
CA CYS A 31 8.89 72.35 11.10
C CYS A 31 9.74 71.62 12.14
N ARG A 32 9.68 72.01 13.42
CA ARG A 32 10.39 71.32 14.51
C ARG A 32 9.85 69.91 14.71
N LEU A 33 8.54 69.74 14.75
CA LEU A 33 7.88 68.44 14.87
C LEU A 33 8.22 67.52 13.69
N ARG A 34 8.33 68.06 12.47
CA ARG A 34 8.78 67.29 11.29
C ARG A 34 10.23 66.85 11.39
N LEU A 35 11.13 67.69 11.92
CA LEU A 35 12.55 67.35 12.11
C LEU A 35 12.72 66.26 13.17
N THR A 36 12.04 66.38 14.32
CA THR A 36 12.08 65.35 15.37
C THR A 36 11.50 64.03 14.87
N ALA A 37 10.33 64.07 14.22
CA ALA A 37 9.71 62.88 13.64
C ALA A 37 10.60 62.22 12.57
N ASN A 38 11.31 63.02 11.74
CA ASN A 38 12.25 62.49 10.77
C ASN A 38 13.50 61.87 11.42
N TRP A 39 14.01 62.47 12.51
CA TRP A 39 15.13 61.92 13.26
C TRP A 39 14.75 60.62 13.97
N GLU A 40 13.59 60.56 14.62
CA GLU A 40 13.03 59.35 15.24
C GLU A 40 12.85 58.25 14.19
N ARG A 41 12.19 58.54 13.06
CA ARG A 41 12.05 57.57 11.97
C ARG A 41 13.40 57.04 11.47
N ARG A 42 14.40 57.91 11.25
CA ARG A 42 15.72 57.47 10.80
C ARG A 42 16.45 56.67 11.89
N GLY A 43 16.40 57.10 13.14
CA GLY A 43 16.95 56.39 14.29
C GLY A 43 16.35 55.00 14.43
N ASP A 44 15.02 54.91 14.41
CA ASP A 44 14.26 53.67 14.50
C ASP A 44 14.64 52.71 13.38
N THR A 45 14.75 53.17 12.12
CA THR A 45 15.17 52.31 11.01
C THR A 45 16.59 51.76 11.17
N VAL A 46 17.52 52.55 11.72
CA VAL A 46 18.91 52.09 11.98
C VAL A 46 18.94 51.09 13.15
N ILE A 47 18.18 51.35 14.21
CA ILE A 47 18.06 50.45 15.37
C ILE A 47 17.46 49.12 14.90
N GLN A 48 16.33 49.16 14.20
CA GLN A 48 15.68 47.97 13.62
C GLN A 48 16.63 47.17 12.72
N ARG A 49 17.43 47.84 11.87
CA ARG A 49 18.43 47.17 11.03
C ARG A 49 19.52 46.49 11.86
N LYS A 50 20.03 47.14 12.91
CA LYS A 50 21.06 46.56 13.78
C LYS A 50 20.53 45.39 14.58
N ASP A 51 19.30 45.49 15.08
CA ASP A 51 18.65 44.42 15.82
C ASP A 51 18.36 43.23 14.90
N LEU A 52 17.95 43.48 13.65
CA LEU A 52 17.82 42.45 12.63
C LEU A 52 19.16 41.74 12.36
N MET A 53 20.26 42.49 12.17
CA MET A 53 21.59 41.89 11.94
C MET A 53 22.06 41.07 13.14
N ARG A 54 21.94 41.59 14.36
CA ARG A 54 22.27 40.84 15.59
C ARG A 54 21.45 39.57 15.72
N HIS A 55 20.17 39.64 15.35
CA HIS A 55 19.30 38.47 15.34
C HIS A 55 19.77 37.44 14.30
N LEU A 56 20.10 37.87 13.08
CA LEU A 56 20.64 37.00 12.03
C LEU A 56 21.97 36.36 12.45
N ASP A 57 22.91 37.13 13.00
CA ASP A 57 24.19 36.62 13.49
C ASP A 57 24.00 35.60 14.62
N SER A 58 23.06 35.86 15.54
CA SER A 58 22.72 34.92 16.61
C SER A 58 22.10 33.64 16.07
N VAL A 59 21.24 33.74 15.06
CA VAL A 59 20.63 32.57 14.39
C VAL A 59 21.69 31.77 13.63
N GLN A 60 22.62 32.43 12.93
CA GLN A 60 23.73 31.78 12.23
C GLN A 60 24.67 31.07 13.21
N ALA A 61 25.10 31.74 14.28
CA ALA A 61 25.95 31.13 15.30
C ALA A 61 25.31 29.87 15.93
N LYS A 62 24.01 29.95 16.27
CA LYS A 62 23.26 28.78 16.77
C LYS A 62 23.20 27.65 15.75
N HIS A 63 23.07 27.97 14.46
CA HIS A 63 23.06 26.99 13.39
C HIS A 63 24.43 26.32 13.25
N ASP A 64 25.51 27.09 13.28
CA ASP A 64 26.88 26.58 13.21
C ASP A 64 27.24 25.71 14.42
N ASP A 65 26.87 26.13 15.63
CA ASP A 65 27.05 25.33 16.85
C ASP A 65 26.28 24.00 16.76
N ALA A 66 25.03 24.04 16.24
CA ALA A 66 24.24 22.85 16.02
C ALA A 66 24.86 21.92 14.97
N LEU A 67 25.44 22.47 13.89
CA LEU A 67 26.16 21.72 12.86
C LEU A 67 27.44 21.08 13.41
N VAL A 68 28.23 21.80 14.20
CA VAL A 68 29.45 21.27 14.83
C VAL A 68 29.10 20.17 15.83
N ALA A 69 28.07 20.37 16.66
CA ALA A 69 27.58 19.34 17.59
C ALA A 69 27.05 18.11 16.86
N ARG A 70 26.41 18.29 15.70
CA ARG A 70 25.97 17.17 14.85
C ARG A 70 27.16 16.42 14.24
N ARG A 71 28.16 17.14 13.72
CA ARG A 71 29.39 16.53 13.15
C ARG A 71 30.17 15.72 14.19
N LYS A 72 30.31 16.23 15.42
CA LYS A 72 30.94 15.50 16.53
C LYS A 72 30.18 14.22 16.87
N ARG A 73 28.86 14.31 17.06
CA ARG A 73 28.00 13.12 17.29
C ARG A 73 28.12 12.08 16.19
N LEU A 74 28.12 12.51 14.92
CA LEU A 74 28.31 11.62 13.79
C LEU A 74 29.70 10.96 13.78
N ALA A 75 30.75 11.72 14.10
CA ALA A 75 32.11 11.19 14.19
C ALA A 75 32.23 10.15 15.33
N ASP A 76 31.65 10.43 16.50
CA ASP A 76 31.64 9.52 17.64
C ASP A 76 30.89 8.22 17.31
N MET A 77 29.72 8.32 16.65
CA MET A 77 28.97 7.14 16.18
C MET A 77 29.79 6.31 15.17
N LEU A 78 30.44 6.95 14.19
CA LEU A 78 31.30 6.23 13.24
C LEU A 78 32.50 5.55 13.91
N LEU A 79 33.04 6.15 14.98
CA LEU A 79 34.14 5.57 15.76
C LEU A 79 33.67 4.35 16.57
N GLN A 80 32.47 4.44 17.17
CA GLN A 80 31.82 3.32 17.84
C GLN A 80 31.51 2.18 16.86
N GLU A 81 30.91 2.48 15.71
CA GLU A 81 30.65 1.48 14.67
C GLU A 81 31.94 0.79 14.21
N ARG A 82 33.03 1.55 14.00
CA ARG A 82 34.33 0.96 13.64
C ARG A 82 34.87 0.03 14.73
N ALA A 83 34.79 0.43 16.00
CA ALA A 83 35.22 -0.41 17.10
C ALA A 83 34.36 -1.68 17.21
N GLU A 84 33.04 -1.57 17.04
CA GLU A 84 32.13 -2.72 16.98
C GLU A 84 32.48 -3.65 15.82
N HIS A 85 32.71 -3.10 14.63
CA HIS A 85 33.16 -3.88 13.48
C HIS A 85 34.49 -4.59 13.72
N GLU A 86 35.47 -3.93 14.33
CA GLU A 86 36.75 -4.55 14.69
C GLU A 86 36.58 -5.67 15.73
N THR A 87 35.74 -5.47 16.76
CA THR A 87 35.43 -6.53 17.73
C THR A 87 34.71 -7.72 17.08
N MET A 88 33.77 -7.47 16.15
CA MET A 88 33.12 -8.54 15.40
C MET A 88 34.12 -9.32 14.54
N MET A 89 35.02 -8.63 13.82
CA MET A 89 36.05 -9.29 13.01
C MET A 89 37.01 -10.12 13.87
N ASN A 90 37.39 -9.63 15.05
CA ASN A 90 38.25 -10.37 15.99
C ASN A 90 37.53 -11.57 16.63
N ASN A 91 36.21 -11.49 16.85
CA ASN A 91 35.41 -12.57 17.43
C ASN A 91 34.97 -13.66 16.43
N LEU A 92 34.95 -13.37 15.12
CA LEU A 92 34.56 -14.33 14.09
C LEU A 92 35.59 -15.46 13.90
N ALA A 93 36.86 -15.21 14.16
CA ALA A 93 37.91 -16.21 14.09
C ALA A 93 37.94 -17.03 15.40
N GLU A 94 37.02 -17.99 15.54
CA GLU A 94 37.09 -18.97 16.63
C GLU A 94 38.46 -19.67 16.57
N THR A 95 39.24 -19.59 17.65
CA THR A 95 40.48 -20.36 17.72
C THR A 95 40.15 -21.85 17.79
N GLU A 96 41.06 -22.69 17.29
CA GLU A 96 40.87 -24.15 17.35
C GLU A 96 40.63 -24.64 18.79
N GLU A 97 41.23 -23.98 19.78
CA GLU A 97 41.06 -24.25 21.21
C GLU A 97 39.64 -23.94 21.68
N GLN A 98 39.10 -22.74 21.39
CA GLN A 98 37.72 -22.38 21.71
C GLN A 98 36.71 -23.32 21.05
N ARG A 99 36.99 -23.76 19.82
CA ARG A 99 36.14 -24.74 19.12
C ARG A 99 36.16 -26.10 19.82
N ARG A 100 37.33 -26.58 20.25
CA ARG A 100 37.46 -27.85 21.00
C ARG A 100 36.75 -27.77 22.35
N GLU A 101 36.93 -26.68 23.09
CA GLU A 101 36.25 -26.46 24.37
C GLU A 101 34.73 -26.45 24.22
N ARG A 102 34.21 -25.74 23.22
CA ARG A 102 32.77 -25.74 22.91
C ARG A 102 32.24 -27.12 22.57
N LEU A 103 32.96 -27.90 21.78
CA LEU A 103 32.56 -29.27 21.46
C LEU A 103 32.58 -30.19 22.70
N ILE A 104 33.57 -30.03 23.58
CA ILE A 104 33.64 -30.79 24.85
C ILE A 104 32.51 -30.40 25.80
N GLN A 105 32.23 -29.11 25.96
CA GLN A 105 31.12 -28.60 26.78
C GLN A 105 29.79 -29.13 26.25
N LYS A 106 29.54 -28.99 24.94
CA LYS A 106 28.34 -29.52 24.29
C LYS A 106 28.20 -31.03 24.45
N ALA A 107 29.29 -31.79 24.35
CA ALA A 107 29.26 -33.23 24.59
C ALA A 107 28.92 -33.59 26.04
N ARG A 108 29.42 -32.81 27.02
CA ARG A 108 29.07 -32.98 28.45
C ARG A 108 27.60 -32.64 28.71
N GLU A 109 27.10 -31.54 28.16
CA GLU A 109 25.70 -31.13 28.25
C GLU A 109 24.76 -32.19 27.67
N LEU A 110 25.07 -32.70 26.46
CA LEU A 110 24.27 -33.75 25.84
C LEU A 110 24.27 -35.04 26.65
N ARG A 111 25.40 -35.43 27.25
CA ARG A 111 25.45 -36.60 28.15
C ARG A 111 24.62 -36.39 29.41
N ALA A 112 24.68 -35.20 30.01
CA ALA A 112 23.88 -34.87 31.19
C ALA A 112 22.38 -34.90 30.87
N GLN A 113 21.98 -34.29 29.74
CA GLN A 113 20.60 -34.32 29.25
C GLN A 113 20.12 -35.75 28.99
N GLN A 114 20.92 -36.58 28.31
CA GLN A 114 20.58 -37.99 28.08
C GLN A 114 20.41 -38.78 29.38
N GLN A 115 21.28 -38.58 30.36
CA GLN A 115 21.17 -39.24 31.66
C GLN A 115 19.93 -38.78 32.44
N GLU A 116 19.60 -37.49 32.36
CA GLU A 116 18.40 -36.93 32.96
C GLU A 116 17.13 -37.48 32.29
N ASP A 117 17.07 -37.49 30.96
CA ASP A 117 15.96 -38.05 30.18
C ASP A 117 15.76 -39.54 30.48
N LEU A 118 16.84 -40.32 30.54
CA LEU A 118 16.78 -41.74 30.92
C LEU A 118 16.25 -41.93 32.34
N ARG A 119 16.70 -41.09 33.29
CA ARG A 119 16.21 -41.13 34.68
C ARG A 119 14.73 -40.77 34.76
N VAL A 120 14.29 -39.73 34.06
CA VAL A 120 12.89 -39.30 34.02
C VAL A 120 12.01 -40.36 33.35
N ASP A 121 12.47 -40.98 32.26
CA ASP A 121 11.73 -42.06 31.60
C ASP A 121 11.64 -43.31 32.50
N ALA A 122 12.74 -43.70 33.16
CA ALA A 122 12.72 -44.78 34.14
C ALA A 122 11.73 -44.51 35.28
N GLN A 123 11.71 -43.29 35.83
CA GLN A 123 10.75 -42.88 36.86
C GLN A 123 9.31 -42.97 36.34
N LYS A 124 9.01 -42.44 35.16
CA LYS A 124 7.68 -42.53 34.52
C LYS A 124 7.25 -43.99 34.30
N ARG A 125 8.17 -44.87 33.89
CA ARG A 125 7.88 -46.30 33.73
C ARG A 125 7.57 -46.95 35.08
N HIS A 126 8.35 -46.66 36.12
CA HIS A 126 8.08 -47.13 37.48
C HIS A 126 6.73 -46.62 38.01
N GLU A 127 6.37 -45.36 37.75
CA GLU A 127 5.07 -44.79 38.11
C GLU A 127 3.92 -45.47 37.38
N ARG A 128 4.04 -45.67 36.06
CA ARG A 128 3.03 -46.41 35.28
C ARG A 128 2.83 -47.82 35.81
N LEU A 129 3.92 -48.56 36.03
CA LEU A 129 3.86 -49.91 36.59
C LEU A 129 3.24 -49.91 37.99
N PHE A 130 3.53 -48.90 38.82
CA PHE A 130 2.92 -48.76 40.13
C PHE A 130 1.39 -48.56 40.02
N ARG A 131 0.93 -47.68 39.14
CA ARG A 131 -0.51 -47.41 38.94
C ARG A 131 -1.25 -48.61 38.32
N GLU A 132 -0.62 -49.32 37.39
CA GLU A 132 -1.20 -50.50 36.73
C GLU A 132 -1.33 -51.70 37.67
N LYS A 133 -0.35 -51.90 38.57
CA LYS A 133 -0.38 -52.99 39.56
C LYS A 133 -1.46 -52.82 40.63
N ILE A 134 -1.98 -51.61 40.82
CA ILE A 134 -2.91 -51.28 41.88
C ILE A 134 -4.30 -51.08 41.29
N ASP A 135 -5.19 -52.04 41.54
CA ASP A 135 -6.52 -52.09 40.91
C ASP A 135 -7.35 -50.83 41.11
N SER A 136 -7.31 -50.22 42.30
CA SER A 136 -8.05 -49.00 42.59
C SER A 136 -7.56 -47.81 41.75
N LEU A 137 -6.24 -47.65 41.60
CA LEU A 137 -5.66 -46.57 40.79
C LEU A 137 -5.99 -46.78 39.31
N ARG A 138 -5.80 -48.00 38.81
CA ARG A 138 -6.13 -48.36 37.42
C ARG A 138 -7.60 -48.09 37.07
N LEU A 139 -8.52 -48.44 37.96
CA LEU A 139 -9.96 -48.23 37.77
C LEU A 139 -10.33 -46.74 37.85
N ALA A 140 -9.68 -46.00 38.75
CA ALA A 140 -9.83 -44.54 38.85
C ALA A 140 -9.29 -43.82 37.60
N GLU A 141 -8.12 -44.20 37.09
CA GLU A 141 -7.54 -43.66 35.85
C GLU A 141 -8.43 -43.91 34.63
N SER A 142 -8.94 -45.15 34.49
CA SER A 142 -9.85 -45.50 33.40
C SER A 142 -11.08 -44.60 33.38
N ARG A 143 -11.69 -44.38 34.55
CA ARG A 143 -12.87 -43.50 34.67
C ARG A 143 -12.54 -42.03 34.47
N LEU A 144 -11.40 -41.57 34.97
CA LEU A 144 -10.93 -40.21 34.71
C LEU A 144 -10.78 -39.96 33.19
N LYS A 145 -10.19 -40.91 32.45
CA LYS A 145 -10.08 -40.83 30.99
C LYS A 145 -11.45 -40.73 30.33
N VAL A 146 -12.43 -41.54 30.74
CA VAL A 146 -13.81 -41.47 30.24
C VAL A 146 -14.42 -40.08 30.51
N MET A 147 -14.25 -39.54 31.71
CA MET A 147 -14.72 -38.19 32.07
C MET A 147 -14.08 -37.10 31.19
N GLN A 148 -12.76 -37.18 30.97
CA GLN A 148 -12.02 -36.22 30.15
C GLN A 148 -12.47 -36.28 28.68
N VAL A 149 -12.66 -37.47 28.13
CA VAL A 149 -13.18 -37.64 26.75
C VAL A 149 -14.60 -37.10 26.64
N ALA A 150 -15.47 -37.37 27.62
CA ALA A 150 -16.83 -36.86 27.64
C ALA A 150 -16.88 -35.32 27.78
N ASP A 151 -15.99 -34.72 28.59
CA ASP A 151 -15.86 -33.27 28.73
C ASP A 151 -15.36 -32.62 27.43
N ALA A 152 -14.32 -33.19 26.81
CA ALA A 152 -13.79 -32.72 25.53
C ALA A 152 -14.86 -32.79 24.43
N ARG A 153 -15.63 -33.90 24.37
CA ARG A 153 -16.74 -34.04 23.43
C ARG A 153 -17.81 -32.96 23.64
N PHE A 154 -18.15 -32.66 24.89
CA PHE A 154 -19.11 -31.61 25.20
C PHE A 154 -18.61 -30.23 24.76
N LYS A 155 -17.33 -29.91 25.01
CA LYS A 155 -16.72 -28.66 24.51
C LYS A 155 -16.75 -28.56 22.99
N GLN A 156 -16.48 -29.66 22.28
CA GLN A 156 -16.58 -29.70 20.82
C GLN A 156 -18.01 -29.42 20.33
N LEU A 157 -19.02 -30.01 20.98
CA LEU A 157 -20.43 -29.77 20.63
C LEU A 157 -20.84 -28.32 20.88
N ALA A 158 -20.47 -27.76 22.04
CA ALA A 158 -20.76 -26.35 22.36
C ALA A 158 -20.08 -25.37 21.38
N LEU A 159 -18.85 -25.65 20.96
CA LEU A 159 -18.16 -24.86 19.93
C LEU A 159 -18.83 -24.99 18.56
N ALA A 160 -19.29 -26.19 18.19
CA ALA A 160 -20.00 -26.40 16.93
C ALA A 160 -21.37 -25.70 16.91
N GLU A 161 -22.10 -25.66 18.04
CA GLU A 161 -23.35 -24.92 18.18
C GLU A 161 -23.13 -23.41 18.02
N ARG A 162 -22.12 -22.83 18.69
CA ARG A 162 -21.78 -21.42 18.54
C ARG A 162 -21.45 -21.03 17.11
N ARG A 163 -20.64 -21.85 16.41
CA ARG A 163 -20.32 -21.62 14.99
C ARG A 163 -21.57 -21.62 14.13
N ARG A 164 -22.49 -22.56 14.33
CA ARG A 164 -23.76 -22.60 13.61
C ARG A 164 -24.64 -21.38 13.87
N GLU A 165 -24.61 -20.82 15.08
CA GLU A 165 -25.32 -19.57 15.40
C GLU A 165 -24.68 -18.36 14.73
N GLU A 166 -23.34 -18.30 14.69
CA GLU A 166 -22.57 -17.25 13.99
C GLU A 166 -22.84 -17.30 12.47
N ASP A 167 -22.72 -18.48 11.85
CA ASP A 167 -22.97 -18.70 10.42
C ASP A 167 -24.40 -18.25 10.03
N LYS A 168 -25.41 -18.59 10.85
CA LYS A 168 -26.80 -18.16 10.62
C LYS A 168 -26.96 -16.64 10.68
N ARG A 169 -26.32 -15.98 11.66
CA ARG A 169 -26.36 -14.52 11.78
C ARG A 169 -25.70 -13.84 10.58
N GLU A 170 -24.58 -14.38 10.10
CA GLU A 170 -23.91 -13.89 8.90
C GLU A 170 -24.79 -14.09 7.65
N GLU A 171 -25.40 -15.26 7.47
CA GLU A 171 -26.31 -15.53 6.37
C GLU A 171 -27.52 -14.59 6.36
N GLU A 172 -28.13 -14.33 7.52
CA GLU A 172 -29.22 -13.37 7.70
C GLU A 172 -28.79 -11.94 7.34
N PHE A 173 -27.61 -11.52 7.80
CA PHE A 173 -27.04 -10.21 7.50
C PHE A 173 -26.79 -10.03 5.99
N PHE A 174 -26.15 -11.00 5.34
CA PHE A 174 -25.90 -10.94 3.90
C PHE A 174 -27.19 -11.08 3.09
N ALA A 175 -28.20 -11.81 3.57
CA ALA A 175 -29.51 -11.84 2.94
C ALA A 175 -30.19 -10.46 2.96
N GLN A 176 -30.11 -9.74 4.08
CA GLN A 176 -30.61 -8.36 4.19
C GLN A 176 -29.87 -7.41 3.24
N GLN A 177 -28.53 -7.48 3.18
CA GLN A 177 -27.75 -6.65 2.25
C GLN A 177 -28.13 -6.91 0.79
N ARG A 178 -28.29 -8.18 0.38
CA ARG A 178 -28.74 -8.52 -0.98
C ARG A 178 -30.11 -7.94 -1.31
N LEU A 179 -31.03 -7.93 -0.35
CA LEU A 179 -32.35 -7.32 -0.54
C LEU A 179 -32.24 -5.80 -0.68
N GLU A 180 -31.41 -5.13 0.12
CA GLU A 180 -31.17 -3.69 -0.01
C GLU A 180 -30.52 -3.32 -1.34
N GLU A 181 -29.51 -4.07 -1.78
CA GLU A 181 -28.88 -3.89 -3.09
C GLU A 181 -29.87 -4.07 -4.24
N GLN A 182 -30.73 -5.10 -4.17
CA GLN A 182 -31.80 -5.31 -5.14
C GLN A 182 -32.80 -4.14 -5.15
N ARG A 183 -33.14 -3.59 -3.99
CA ARG A 183 -34.01 -2.40 -3.91
C ARG A 183 -33.35 -1.19 -4.55
N LEU A 184 -32.09 -0.90 -4.23
CA LEU A 184 -31.35 0.24 -4.77
C LEU A 184 -31.12 0.14 -6.28
N THR A 185 -30.81 -1.06 -6.78
CA THR A 185 -30.64 -1.31 -8.22
C THR A 185 -31.97 -1.14 -8.97
N ASN A 186 -33.07 -1.65 -8.43
CA ASN A 186 -34.41 -1.42 -9.00
C ASN A 186 -34.79 0.06 -9.01
N GLU A 187 -34.51 0.82 -7.94
CA GLU A 187 -34.74 2.26 -7.91
C GLU A 187 -33.93 3.02 -8.95
N ARG A 188 -32.63 2.69 -9.11
CA ARG A 188 -31.78 3.30 -10.14
C ARG A 188 -32.31 2.99 -11.54
N ALA A 189 -32.65 1.73 -11.82
CA ALA A 189 -33.21 1.33 -13.09
C ALA A 189 -34.53 2.06 -13.41
N GLN A 190 -35.39 2.29 -12.41
CA GLN A 190 -36.61 3.09 -12.56
C GLN A 190 -36.31 4.55 -12.91
N ARG A 191 -35.36 5.19 -12.19
CA ARG A 191 -34.94 6.57 -12.48
C ARG A 191 -34.35 6.70 -13.88
N ASP A 192 -33.52 5.76 -14.30
CA ASP A 192 -32.93 5.76 -15.65
C ASP A 192 -34.00 5.63 -16.73
N LEU A 193 -35.00 4.75 -16.52
CA LEU A 193 -36.14 4.61 -17.42
C LEU A 193 -36.99 5.88 -17.50
N GLU A 194 -37.22 6.56 -16.38
CA GLU A 194 -37.93 7.85 -16.34
C GLU A 194 -37.15 8.94 -17.09
N MET A 195 -35.84 9.04 -16.88
CA MET A 195 -34.97 9.97 -17.59
C MET A 195 -34.99 9.73 -19.10
N LEU A 196 -34.96 8.47 -19.54
CA LEU A 196 -35.09 8.10 -20.95
C LEU A 196 -36.47 8.48 -21.51
N ARG A 197 -37.55 8.27 -20.75
CA ARG A 197 -38.91 8.68 -21.15
C ARG A 197 -39.00 10.20 -21.31
N VAL A 198 -38.56 10.97 -20.32
CA VAL A 198 -38.56 12.44 -20.37
C VAL A 198 -37.67 12.95 -21.52
N GLY A 199 -36.50 12.36 -21.71
CA GLY A 199 -35.62 12.68 -22.83
C GLY A 199 -36.30 12.43 -24.19
N ARG A 200 -37.00 11.31 -24.34
CA ARG A 200 -37.76 10.96 -25.55
C ARG A 200 -38.95 11.89 -25.79
N GLU A 201 -39.63 12.34 -24.75
CA GLU A 201 -40.72 13.31 -24.87
C GLU A 201 -40.22 14.68 -25.31
N LYS A 202 -39.11 15.16 -24.73
CA LYS A 202 -38.46 16.42 -25.13
C LYS A 202 -38.01 16.39 -26.59
N THR A 203 -37.39 15.30 -27.04
CA THR A 203 -36.98 15.16 -28.45
C THR A 203 -38.18 15.14 -29.38
N LYS A 204 -39.28 14.46 -29.01
CA LYS A 204 -40.53 14.46 -29.78
C LYS A 204 -41.13 15.87 -29.88
N GLN A 205 -41.15 16.64 -28.79
CA GLN A 205 -41.63 18.03 -28.80
C GLN A 205 -40.75 18.94 -29.65
N ALA A 206 -39.42 18.84 -29.54
CA ALA A 206 -38.49 19.61 -30.35
C ALA A 206 -38.65 19.31 -31.85
N LEU A 207 -38.79 18.03 -32.22
CA LEU A 207 -39.05 17.61 -33.60
C LEU A 207 -40.42 18.14 -34.10
N ALA A 208 -41.46 18.11 -33.28
CA ALA A 208 -42.76 18.67 -33.64
C ALA A 208 -42.67 20.19 -33.89
N ALA A 209 -41.97 20.93 -33.03
CA ALA A 209 -41.74 22.37 -33.20
C ALA A 209 -40.93 22.68 -34.46
N GLN A 210 -39.90 21.88 -34.78
CA GLN A 210 -39.14 22.01 -36.03
C GLN A 210 -39.99 21.74 -37.27
N VAL A 211 -40.85 20.72 -37.23
CA VAL A 211 -41.76 20.40 -38.32
C VAL A 211 -42.75 21.54 -38.56
N GLU A 212 -43.37 22.09 -37.50
CA GLU A 212 -44.26 23.24 -37.62
C GLU A 212 -43.54 24.51 -38.09
N GLY A 213 -42.35 24.80 -37.56
CA GLY A 213 -41.52 25.92 -38.03
C GLY A 213 -41.13 25.79 -39.51
N ASN A 214 -40.87 24.57 -39.99
CA ASN A 214 -40.63 24.31 -41.41
C ASN A 214 -41.88 24.52 -42.27
N LYS A 215 -43.06 24.09 -41.81
CA LYS A 215 -44.33 24.34 -42.51
C LYS A 215 -44.62 25.83 -42.63
N MET A 216 -44.44 26.58 -41.54
CA MET A 216 -44.64 28.04 -41.52
C MET A 216 -43.70 28.76 -42.49
N ARG A 217 -42.40 28.41 -42.50
CA ARG A 217 -41.44 28.97 -43.46
C ARG A 217 -41.83 28.67 -44.92
N LYS A 218 -42.26 27.44 -45.21
CA LYS A 218 -42.75 27.08 -46.56
C LYS A 218 -43.99 27.88 -46.94
N ALA A 219 -44.94 28.07 -46.03
CA ALA A 219 -46.14 28.86 -46.29
C ALA A 219 -45.81 30.35 -46.53
N GLN A 220 -44.88 30.92 -45.75
CA GLN A 220 -44.39 32.29 -45.96
C GLN A 220 -43.71 32.45 -47.31
N GLN A 221 -42.79 31.54 -47.65
CA GLN A 221 -42.11 31.55 -48.96
C GLN A 221 -43.11 31.45 -50.12
N GLN A 222 -44.15 30.63 -49.99
CA GLN A 222 -45.21 30.53 -50.99
C GLN A 222 -46.02 31.83 -51.10
N ALA A 223 -46.33 32.48 -49.98
CA ALA A 223 -47.07 33.74 -49.97
C ALA A 223 -46.23 34.91 -50.51
N GLU A 224 -44.94 34.98 -50.19
CA GLU A 224 -44.00 35.96 -50.76
C GLU A 224 -43.87 35.77 -52.27
N LYS A 225 -43.67 34.53 -52.72
CA LYS A 225 -43.59 34.22 -54.14
C LYS A 225 -44.87 34.58 -54.90
N GLN A 226 -46.05 34.35 -54.31
CA GLN A 226 -47.32 34.78 -54.89
C GLN A 226 -47.42 36.31 -55.01
N ARG A 227 -46.93 37.06 -54.01
CA ARG A 227 -46.91 38.54 -54.07
C ARG A 227 -45.95 39.04 -55.15
N GLU A 228 -44.76 38.45 -55.24
CA GLU A 228 -43.78 38.77 -56.29
C GLU A 228 -44.36 38.48 -57.68
N ASP A 229 -45.02 37.33 -57.85
CA ASP A 229 -45.70 36.95 -59.10
C ASP A 229 -46.84 37.93 -59.44
N ASP A 230 -47.64 38.36 -58.45
CA ASP A 230 -48.73 39.33 -58.62
C ASP A 230 -48.21 40.74 -58.97
N GLU A 231 -47.16 41.20 -58.29
CA GLU A 231 -46.49 42.48 -58.57
C GLU A 231 -45.85 42.47 -59.96
N PHE A 232 -45.15 41.39 -60.31
CA PHE A 232 -44.59 41.19 -61.64
C PHE A 232 -45.69 41.23 -62.72
N ASN A 233 -46.80 40.53 -62.51
CA ASN A 233 -47.93 40.55 -63.44
C ASN A 233 -48.58 41.94 -63.56
N ARG A 234 -48.65 42.72 -62.48
CA ARG A 234 -49.15 44.11 -62.51
C ARG A 234 -48.24 45.00 -63.36
N VAL A 235 -46.94 44.99 -63.09
CA VAL A 235 -45.95 45.79 -63.84
C VAL A 235 -45.99 45.42 -65.32
N VAL A 236 -46.03 44.14 -65.66
CA VAL A 236 -46.12 43.67 -67.05
C VAL A 236 -47.41 44.16 -67.73
N ASN A 237 -48.54 44.17 -67.03
CA ASN A 237 -49.80 44.65 -67.59
C ASN A 237 -49.83 46.18 -67.75
N GLU A 238 -49.26 46.93 -66.80
CA GLU A 238 -49.09 48.37 -66.89
C GLU A 238 -48.16 48.76 -68.04
N GLU A 239 -47.02 48.08 -68.19
CA GLU A 239 -46.12 48.28 -69.32
C GLU A 239 -46.79 47.93 -70.64
N ARG A 240 -47.54 46.83 -70.73
CA ARG A 240 -48.30 46.49 -71.94
C ARG A 240 -49.37 47.53 -72.27
N ALA A 241 -50.05 48.09 -71.27
CA ALA A 241 -51.05 49.14 -71.47
C ALA A 241 -50.38 50.45 -71.92
N ALA A 242 -49.26 50.84 -71.29
CA ALA A 242 -48.47 52.00 -71.66
C ALA A 242 -47.86 51.86 -73.06
N GLU A 243 -47.34 50.68 -73.41
CA GLU A 243 -46.87 50.38 -74.77
C GLU A 243 -48.01 50.42 -75.79
N ALA A 244 -49.19 49.89 -75.46
CA ALA A 244 -50.34 49.95 -76.34
C ALA A 244 -50.79 51.39 -76.59
N GLN A 245 -50.83 52.23 -75.54
CA GLN A 245 -51.10 53.66 -75.65
C GLN A 245 -50.03 54.37 -76.48
N ARG A 246 -48.75 54.15 -76.18
CA ARG A 246 -47.62 54.67 -76.95
C ARG A 246 -47.68 54.23 -78.41
N ARG A 247 -48.11 53.00 -78.72
CA ARG A 247 -48.26 52.53 -80.10
C ARG A 247 -49.43 53.22 -80.83
N VAL A 248 -50.53 53.52 -80.12
CA VAL A 248 -51.65 54.28 -80.68
C VAL A 248 -51.26 55.74 -80.92
N GLU A 249 -50.61 56.37 -79.94
CA GLU A 249 -50.06 57.73 -80.07
C GLU A 249 -48.99 57.82 -81.14
N ALA A 250 -48.04 56.87 -81.19
CA ALA A 250 -47.04 56.78 -82.23
C ALA A 250 -47.67 56.53 -83.60
N ARG A 251 -48.78 55.78 -83.71
CA ARG A 251 -49.51 55.66 -84.98
C ARG A 251 -50.17 56.97 -85.40
N ARG A 252 -50.77 57.71 -84.47
CA ARG A 252 -51.36 59.04 -84.74
C ARG A 252 -50.30 60.07 -85.09
N ALA A 253 -49.22 60.13 -84.31
CA ALA A 253 -48.07 60.98 -84.54
C ALA A 253 -47.37 60.61 -85.85
N ARG A 254 -47.14 59.33 -86.16
CA ARG A 254 -46.59 58.91 -87.47
C ARG A 254 -47.53 59.24 -88.64
N ALA A 255 -48.84 59.18 -88.46
CA ALA A 255 -49.79 59.58 -89.51
C ALA A 255 -49.82 61.11 -89.74
N ALA A 256 -49.58 61.92 -88.70
CA ALA A 256 -49.41 63.36 -88.81
C ALA A 256 -48.03 63.73 -89.39
N LEU A 257 -46.98 63.16 -88.81
CA LEU A 257 -45.59 63.35 -89.20
C LEU A 257 -45.33 62.81 -90.61
N ALA A 258 -45.98 61.73 -91.08
CA ALA A 258 -45.83 61.28 -92.48
C ALA A 258 -46.39 62.28 -93.49
N LYS A 259 -47.40 63.08 -93.11
CA LYS A 259 -47.92 64.18 -93.95
C LYS A 259 -46.97 65.38 -93.99
N GLU A 260 -46.24 65.62 -92.90
CA GLU A 260 -45.26 66.70 -92.78
C GLU A 260 -43.88 66.33 -93.35
N ILE A 261 -43.45 65.09 -93.15
CA ILE A 261 -42.18 64.52 -93.61
C ILE A 261 -42.17 64.31 -95.12
N SER A 262 -43.30 64.04 -95.77
CA SER A 262 -43.35 64.08 -97.24
C SER A 262 -43.09 65.48 -97.79
N ALA A 263 -43.41 66.54 -97.03
CA ALA A 263 -43.13 67.93 -97.41
C ALA A 263 -41.72 68.40 -97.00
N PHE A 264 -41.15 67.86 -95.91
CA PHE A 264 -39.86 68.31 -95.36
C PHE A 264 -38.65 67.44 -95.75
N ASN A 265 -38.84 66.16 -96.09
CA ASN A 265 -37.76 65.28 -96.56
C ASN A 265 -37.19 65.69 -97.92
N GLU A 266 -37.91 66.53 -98.67
CA GLU A 266 -37.38 67.14 -99.89
C GLU A 266 -36.30 68.19 -99.57
N GLU A 267 -36.32 68.81 -98.38
CA GLU A 267 -35.37 69.86 -97.99
C GLU A 267 -34.22 69.34 -97.10
N LEU A 268 -34.46 68.41 -96.16
CA LEU A 268 -33.45 68.03 -95.15
C LEU A 268 -32.38 67.02 -95.61
N ARG A 269 -32.52 66.42 -96.80
CA ARG A 269 -31.47 65.54 -97.36
C ARG A 269 -30.15 66.27 -97.63
N GLN A 270 -30.15 67.60 -97.66
CA GLN A 270 -28.94 68.38 -97.96
C GLN A 270 -28.09 68.74 -96.72
N VAL A 271 -28.64 68.73 -95.50
CA VAL A 271 -27.87 69.18 -94.31
C VAL A 271 -27.18 68.03 -93.55
N ARG A 272 -27.75 66.80 -93.56
CA ARG A 272 -27.27 65.70 -92.69
C ARG A 272 -25.92 65.06 -93.01
N ARG A 273 -25.19 65.51 -94.04
CA ARG A 273 -23.86 64.97 -94.35
C ARG A 273 -22.73 65.50 -93.46
N GLN A 274 -22.94 66.57 -92.69
CA GLN A 274 -21.86 67.19 -91.89
C GLN A 274 -21.78 66.74 -90.42
N GLU A 275 -22.82 66.11 -89.85
CA GLU A 275 -22.80 65.70 -88.42
C GLU A 275 -22.12 64.34 -88.17
N TYR A 276 -21.85 63.55 -89.21
CA TYR A 276 -21.35 62.17 -89.05
C TYR A 276 -19.88 62.08 -88.59
N GLU A 277 -19.10 63.17 -88.69
CA GLU A 277 -17.67 63.15 -88.35
C GLU A 277 -17.38 63.37 -86.85
N GLN A 278 -18.33 63.88 -86.05
CA GLN A 278 -18.13 64.09 -84.61
C GLN A 278 -18.29 62.81 -83.77
N LEU A 279 -19.09 61.83 -84.23
CA LEU A 279 -19.37 60.61 -83.46
C LEU A 279 -18.16 59.66 -83.32
N GLN A 280 -17.21 59.68 -84.25
CA GLN A 280 -16.11 58.69 -84.26
C GLN A 280 -15.02 58.91 -83.21
N GLN A 281 -14.98 60.07 -82.54
CA GLN A 281 -13.97 60.35 -81.53
C GLN A 281 -14.36 59.80 -80.14
N GLU A 282 -15.66 59.76 -79.82
CA GLU A 282 -16.17 59.33 -78.51
C GLU A 282 -16.03 57.80 -78.29
N ASP A 283 -16.11 57.00 -79.36
CA ASP A 283 -16.04 55.53 -79.28
C ASP A 283 -14.66 54.98 -78.88
N LYS A 284 -13.57 55.74 -79.05
CA LYS A 284 -12.22 55.27 -78.72
C LYS A 284 -11.94 55.28 -77.21
N GLU A 285 -12.51 56.23 -76.46
CA GLU A 285 -12.23 56.37 -75.02
C GLU A 285 -12.88 55.29 -74.15
N VAL A 286 -13.95 54.65 -74.66
CA VAL A 286 -14.69 53.59 -73.94
C VAL A 286 -13.93 52.26 -73.97
N LEU A 287 -13.22 51.96 -75.06
CA LEU A 287 -12.49 50.69 -75.23
C LEU A 287 -11.27 50.57 -74.31
N ASP A 288 -10.57 51.67 -74.05
CA ASP A 288 -9.37 51.66 -73.19
C ASP A 288 -9.71 51.40 -71.71
N ARG A 289 -10.90 51.76 -71.24
CA ARG A 289 -11.33 51.52 -69.85
C ARG A 289 -11.62 50.05 -69.57
N LEU A 290 -12.24 49.34 -70.52
CA LEU A 290 -12.60 47.92 -70.36
C LEU A 290 -11.37 46.99 -70.32
N LEU A 291 -10.29 47.35 -71.02
CA LEU A 291 -9.05 46.56 -71.00
C LEU A 291 -8.31 46.65 -69.66
N ALA A 292 -8.45 47.76 -68.93
CA ALA A 292 -7.85 47.92 -67.60
C ALA A 292 -8.53 47.03 -66.55
N GLU A 293 -9.86 46.91 -66.58
CA GLU A 293 -10.65 46.11 -65.63
C GLU A 293 -10.32 44.61 -65.71
N LEU A 294 -10.20 44.07 -66.93
CA LEU A 294 -9.86 42.65 -67.15
C LEU A 294 -8.45 42.30 -66.61
N ALA A 295 -7.49 43.23 -66.70
CA ALA A 295 -6.14 43.01 -66.21
C ALA A 295 -6.06 42.95 -64.67
N GLU A 296 -6.99 43.60 -63.95
CA GLU A 296 -7.06 43.53 -62.49
C GLU A 296 -7.67 42.22 -62.00
N GLU A 297 -8.70 41.70 -62.66
CA GLU A 297 -9.33 40.43 -62.30
C GLU A 297 -8.36 39.23 -62.41
N GLU A 298 -7.51 39.22 -63.45
CA GLU A 298 -6.52 38.15 -63.62
C GLU A 298 -5.47 38.13 -62.49
N ARG A 299 -5.09 39.30 -61.95
CA ARG A 299 -4.14 39.40 -60.83
C ARG A 299 -4.73 38.83 -59.54
N GLN A 300 -6.01 39.12 -59.26
CA GLN A 300 -6.69 38.61 -58.08
C GLN A 300 -6.83 37.08 -58.09
N LYS A 301 -7.13 36.49 -59.25
CA LYS A 301 -7.23 35.02 -59.38
C LYS A 301 -5.90 34.33 -59.10
N ARG A 302 -4.79 34.88 -59.57
CA ARG A 302 -3.44 34.32 -59.31
C ARG A 302 -3.08 34.35 -57.83
N GLN A 303 -3.40 35.43 -57.12
CA GLN A 303 -3.16 35.54 -55.68
C GLN A 303 -3.95 34.48 -54.89
N GLN A 304 -5.24 34.27 -55.21
CA GLN A 304 -6.06 33.25 -54.54
C GLN A 304 -5.55 31.82 -54.76
N GLU A 305 -4.98 31.53 -55.93
CA GLU A 305 -4.39 30.20 -56.21
C GLU A 305 -3.10 29.96 -55.42
N GLU A 306 -2.26 30.99 -55.21
CA GLU A 306 -1.05 30.90 -54.40
C GLU A 306 -1.39 30.68 -52.92
N GLU A 307 -2.34 31.45 -52.37
CA GLU A 307 -2.81 31.29 -50.98
C GLU A 307 -3.35 29.87 -50.69
N ARG A 308 -4.14 29.31 -51.62
CA ARG A 308 -4.66 27.94 -51.48
C ARG A 308 -3.55 26.89 -51.46
N ARG A 309 -2.50 27.08 -52.25
CA ARG A 309 -1.34 26.16 -52.29
C ARG A 309 -0.53 26.23 -51.00
N GLU A 310 -0.37 27.41 -50.42
CA GLU A 310 0.30 27.58 -49.13
C GLU A 310 -0.50 26.97 -47.98
N ALA A 311 -1.81 27.20 -47.93
CA ALA A 311 -2.70 26.61 -46.94
C ALA A 311 -2.70 25.07 -46.99
N ALA A 312 -2.71 24.48 -48.19
CA ALA A 312 -2.64 23.04 -48.37
C ALA A 312 -1.29 22.45 -47.87
N ARG A 313 -0.18 23.16 -48.09
CA ARG A 313 1.15 22.75 -47.59
C ARG A 313 1.24 22.82 -46.06
N ALA A 314 0.67 23.86 -45.45
CA ALA A 314 0.60 24.01 -44.00
C ALA A 314 -0.20 22.87 -43.36
N HIS A 315 -1.38 22.56 -43.89
CA HIS A 315 -2.22 21.47 -43.38
C HIS A 315 -1.54 20.10 -43.48
N LEU A 316 -0.79 19.84 -44.55
CA LEU A 316 -0.02 18.59 -44.69
C LEU A 316 1.13 18.48 -43.67
N ALA A 317 1.75 19.61 -43.31
CA ALA A 317 2.79 19.66 -42.28
C ALA A 317 2.21 19.37 -40.89
N GLU A 318 1.07 19.96 -40.53
CA GLU A 318 0.37 19.71 -39.27
C GLU A 318 -0.01 18.23 -39.09
N ILE A 319 -0.54 17.58 -40.13
CA ILE A 319 -0.86 16.14 -40.09
C ILE A 319 0.39 15.30 -39.83
N ARG A 320 1.52 15.63 -40.47
CA ARG A 320 2.79 14.92 -40.26
C ARG A 320 3.30 15.09 -38.84
N GLU A 321 3.16 16.28 -38.26
CA GLU A 321 3.53 16.54 -36.86
C GLU A 321 2.66 15.75 -35.89
N GLN A 322 1.33 15.72 -36.10
CA GLN A 322 0.41 14.94 -35.26
C GLN A 322 0.70 13.43 -35.33
N LEU A 323 0.99 12.90 -36.53
CA LEU A 323 1.37 11.48 -36.68
C LEU A 323 2.70 11.17 -35.99
N ASN A 324 3.67 12.08 -36.06
CA ASN A 324 4.96 11.92 -35.37
C ASN A 324 4.82 12.02 -33.86
N GLN A 325 3.92 12.87 -33.34
CA GLN A 325 3.60 12.95 -31.91
C GLN A 325 2.96 11.65 -31.43
N ARG A 326 1.92 11.16 -32.12
CA ARG A 326 1.27 9.89 -31.76
C ARG A 326 2.23 8.71 -31.77
N LYS A 327 3.14 8.61 -32.75
CA LYS A 327 4.17 7.57 -32.77
C LYS A 327 5.16 7.67 -31.62
N LYS A 328 5.46 8.88 -31.14
CA LYS A 328 6.30 9.08 -29.95
C LYS A 328 5.53 8.68 -28.69
N ASP A 329 4.27 9.08 -28.57
CA ASP A 329 3.42 8.74 -27.42
C ASP A 329 3.20 7.21 -27.32
N GLU A 330 2.91 6.55 -28.45
CA GLU A 330 2.81 5.08 -28.54
C GLU A 330 4.15 4.42 -28.19
N GLY A 331 5.27 4.92 -28.72
CA GLY A 331 6.60 4.40 -28.40
C GLY A 331 7.01 4.61 -26.94
N ASP A 332 6.57 5.69 -26.30
CA ASP A 332 6.82 5.95 -24.88
C ASP A 332 5.92 5.08 -23.98
N LEU A 333 4.67 4.82 -24.37
CA LEU A 333 3.80 3.85 -23.70
C LEU A 333 4.34 2.42 -23.80
N ASP A 334 4.81 2.01 -24.98
CA ASP A 334 5.44 0.70 -25.19
C ASP A 334 6.71 0.55 -24.35
N ARG A 335 7.56 1.59 -24.28
CA ARG A 335 8.73 1.60 -23.39
C ARG A 335 8.36 1.45 -21.92
N LEU A 336 7.30 2.13 -21.46
CA LEU A 336 6.83 2.00 -20.08
C LEU A 336 6.32 0.58 -19.79
N TRP A 337 5.64 -0.05 -20.74
CA TRP A 337 5.22 -1.45 -20.63
C TRP A 337 6.40 -2.41 -20.65
N ASP A 338 7.39 -2.21 -21.51
CA ASP A 338 8.62 -3.02 -21.57
C ASP A 338 9.44 -2.89 -20.29
N GLU A 339 9.55 -1.69 -19.71
CA GLU A 339 10.21 -1.46 -18.42
C GLU A 339 9.46 -2.14 -17.28
N ALA A 340 8.13 -2.03 -17.23
CA ALA A 340 7.31 -2.68 -16.22
C ALA A 340 7.41 -4.20 -16.32
N ASN A 341 7.31 -4.75 -17.53
CA ASN A 341 7.51 -6.18 -17.79
C ASN A 341 8.93 -6.63 -17.43
N SER A 342 9.96 -5.85 -17.80
CA SER A 342 11.36 -6.16 -17.46
C SER A 342 11.59 -6.16 -15.95
N LYS A 343 10.96 -5.25 -15.20
CA LYS A 343 11.02 -5.24 -13.73
C LYS A 343 10.34 -6.48 -13.13
N GLU A 344 9.19 -6.88 -13.64
CA GLU A 344 8.49 -8.10 -13.18
C GLU A 344 9.26 -9.38 -13.54
N TRP A 345 9.84 -9.46 -14.74
CA TRP A 345 10.73 -10.56 -15.13
C TRP A 345 12.00 -10.60 -14.29
N ALA A 346 12.65 -9.47 -14.04
CA ALA A 346 13.82 -9.39 -13.16
C ALA A 346 13.51 -9.84 -11.73
N LYS A 347 12.33 -9.49 -11.18
CA LYS A 347 11.87 -10.00 -9.88
C LYS A 347 11.69 -11.51 -9.89
N ARG A 348 11.00 -12.05 -10.90
CA ARG A 348 10.80 -13.51 -11.06
C ARG A 348 12.13 -14.24 -11.22
N GLU A 349 13.05 -13.70 -12.00
CA GLU A 349 14.36 -14.29 -12.24
C GLU A 349 15.24 -14.20 -10.98
N ALA A 350 15.19 -13.11 -10.21
CA ALA A 350 15.86 -12.99 -8.92
C ALA A 350 15.32 -13.99 -7.90
N GLN A 351 13.99 -14.17 -7.82
CA GLN A 351 13.36 -15.19 -6.97
C GLN A 351 13.79 -16.59 -7.39
N TRP A 352 13.76 -16.88 -8.70
CA TRP A 352 14.18 -18.17 -9.23
C TRP A 352 15.66 -18.46 -8.97
N ARG A 353 16.56 -17.49 -9.19
CA ARG A 353 17.99 -17.62 -8.85
C ARG A 353 18.20 -17.82 -7.35
N ALA A 354 17.50 -17.09 -6.50
CA ALA A 354 17.59 -17.26 -5.05
C ALA A 354 17.11 -18.65 -4.61
N ASP A 355 16.07 -19.19 -5.24
CA ASP A 355 15.56 -20.52 -4.94
C ASP A 355 16.45 -21.63 -5.51
N GLU A 356 17.02 -21.44 -6.70
CA GLU A 356 18.01 -22.35 -7.28
C GLU A 356 19.31 -22.35 -6.46
N GLU A 357 19.77 -21.19 -5.97
CA GLU A 357 20.90 -21.11 -5.04
C GLU A 357 20.62 -21.82 -3.72
N LYS A 358 19.41 -21.66 -3.15
CA LYS A 358 19.01 -22.40 -1.94
C LYS A 358 18.98 -23.90 -2.22
N ARG A 359 18.47 -24.31 -3.38
CA ARG A 359 18.42 -25.71 -3.80
C ARG A 359 19.82 -26.29 -3.98
N GLU A 360 20.74 -25.55 -4.61
CA GLU A 360 22.14 -25.94 -4.74
C GLU A 360 22.83 -26.03 -3.39
N ARG A 361 22.65 -25.04 -2.50
CA ARG A 361 23.21 -25.07 -1.15
C ARG A 361 22.68 -26.26 -0.36
N LEU A 362 21.38 -26.54 -0.46
CA LEU A 362 20.76 -27.71 0.17
C LEU A 362 21.30 -29.01 -0.42
N MET A 363 21.43 -29.13 -1.74
CA MET A 363 22.04 -30.28 -2.40
C MET A 363 23.51 -30.48 -2.00
N ARG A 364 24.32 -29.41 -1.96
CA ARG A 364 25.71 -29.46 -1.48
C ARG A 364 25.76 -29.92 -0.02
N ASN A 365 24.90 -29.40 0.85
CA ASN A 365 24.81 -29.82 2.25
C ASN A 365 24.41 -31.29 2.38
N VAL A 366 23.40 -31.75 1.62
CA VAL A 366 22.99 -33.16 1.59
C VAL A 366 24.12 -34.06 1.14
N LEU A 367 24.89 -33.67 0.09
CA LEU A 367 26.04 -34.42 -0.37
C LEU A 367 27.20 -34.44 0.65
N ILE A 368 27.47 -33.33 1.32
CA ILE A 368 28.48 -33.24 2.38
C ILE A 368 28.10 -34.14 3.57
N ILE A 369 26.86 -34.02 4.05
CA ILE A 369 26.34 -34.83 5.15
C ILE A 369 26.37 -36.31 4.76
N ARG A 370 25.97 -36.66 3.52
CA ARG A 370 26.01 -38.05 3.05
C ARG A 370 27.44 -38.57 2.98
N ARG A 371 28.39 -37.76 2.53
CA ARG A 371 29.82 -38.12 2.50
C ARG A 371 30.37 -38.33 3.91
N GLN A 372 30.02 -37.47 4.86
CA GLN A 372 30.37 -37.62 6.28
C GLN A 372 29.75 -38.90 6.86
N GLN A 373 28.46 -39.14 6.68
CA GLN A 373 27.80 -40.38 7.16
C GLN A 373 28.47 -41.66 6.63
N VAL A 374 28.94 -41.65 5.38
CA VAL A 374 29.66 -42.80 4.80
C VAL A 374 31.04 -42.96 5.43
N LEU A 375 31.76 -41.86 5.70
CA LEU A 375 33.06 -41.91 6.38
C LEU A 375 32.91 -42.32 7.85
N ASP A 376 31.94 -41.77 8.56
CA ASP A 376 31.65 -42.07 9.97
C ASP A 376 31.26 -43.54 10.14
N LYS A 377 30.41 -44.08 9.26
CA LYS A 377 30.07 -45.52 9.27
C LYS A 377 31.30 -46.40 9.05
N ARG A 378 32.17 -46.06 8.09
CA ARG A 378 33.42 -46.81 7.87
C ARG A 378 34.36 -46.74 9.06
N GLN A 379 34.41 -45.62 9.77
CA GLN A 379 35.23 -45.46 10.96
C GLN A 379 34.65 -46.26 12.13
N GLN A 380 33.33 -46.20 12.35
CA GLN A 380 32.63 -47.00 13.35
C GLN A 380 32.83 -48.50 13.14
N GLU A 381 32.77 -48.98 11.90
CA GLU A 381 33.03 -50.39 11.57
C GLU A 381 34.47 -50.81 11.92
N LYS A 382 35.46 -49.93 11.71
CA LYS A 382 36.86 -50.16 12.11
C LYS A 382 37.02 -50.16 13.63
N ASP A 383 36.49 -49.15 14.30
CA ASP A 383 36.62 -48.99 15.75
C ASP A 383 35.92 -50.16 16.48
N ALA A 384 34.76 -50.61 15.99
CA ALA A 384 34.05 -51.77 16.52
C ALA A 384 34.84 -53.08 16.32
N ALA A 385 35.51 -53.25 15.17
CA ALA A 385 36.38 -54.39 14.93
C ALA A 385 37.61 -54.40 15.85
N GLU A 386 38.22 -53.24 16.11
CA GLU A 386 39.32 -53.09 17.05
C GLU A 386 38.89 -53.35 18.50
N ALA A 387 37.73 -52.82 18.93
CA ALA A 387 37.19 -53.06 20.27
C ALA A 387 36.89 -54.54 20.50
N ALA A 388 36.23 -55.21 19.54
CA ALA A 388 35.97 -56.63 19.61
C ALA A 388 37.25 -57.49 19.63
N ALA A 389 38.34 -57.03 19.00
CA ALA A 389 39.64 -57.68 19.10
C ALA A 389 40.26 -57.54 20.49
N ARG A 390 40.18 -56.34 21.11
CA ARG A 390 40.69 -56.08 22.47
C ARG A 390 39.93 -56.85 23.54
N GLU A 391 38.59 -56.86 23.48
CA GLU A 391 37.76 -57.63 24.42
C GLU A 391 38.10 -59.13 24.37
N ARG A 392 38.38 -59.66 23.16
CA ARG A 392 38.85 -61.05 22.99
C ARG A 392 40.22 -61.28 23.60
N GLU A 393 41.15 -60.34 23.46
CA GLU A 393 42.48 -60.43 24.09
C GLU A 393 42.39 -60.37 25.63
N GLU A 394 41.55 -59.50 26.18
CA GLU A 394 41.34 -59.35 27.63
C GLU A 394 40.70 -60.61 28.22
N PHE A 395 39.66 -61.15 27.57
CA PHE A 395 39.03 -62.41 27.98
C PHE A 395 40.01 -63.58 28.00
N LEU A 396 40.91 -63.67 27.00
CA LEU A 396 41.97 -64.69 26.97
C LEU A 396 43.01 -64.50 28.09
N ARG A 397 43.33 -63.25 28.47
CA ARG A 397 44.22 -62.96 29.61
C ARG A 397 43.59 -63.33 30.94
N GLU A 398 42.30 -63.07 31.13
CA GLU A 398 41.57 -63.40 32.36
C GLU A 398 41.48 -64.93 32.55
N LEU A 399 41.23 -65.68 31.47
CA LEU A 399 41.27 -67.15 31.50
C LEU A 399 42.66 -67.70 31.88
N ALA A 400 43.75 -67.08 31.42
CA ALA A 400 45.11 -67.52 31.73
C ALA A 400 45.50 -67.35 33.22
N ASN A 401 44.82 -66.46 33.96
CA ASN A 401 45.21 -66.06 35.32
C ASN A 401 44.42 -66.77 36.44
N THR A 402 43.63 -67.80 36.14
CA THR A 402 42.71 -68.44 37.10
C THR A 402 43.13 -69.84 37.59
N VAL A 403 44.43 -70.07 37.82
CA VAL A 403 44.89 -71.31 38.48
C VAL A 403 45.75 -71.00 39.71
N ASP A 404 45.41 -71.69 40.82
CA ASP A 404 46.08 -71.82 42.13
C ASP A 404 45.56 -71.02 43.35
N VAL A 405 44.23 -70.98 43.55
CA VAL A 405 43.62 -70.57 44.84
C VAL A 405 43.53 -71.72 45.87
N ASP A 406 43.59 -72.99 45.45
CA ASP A 406 43.34 -74.13 46.35
C ASP A 406 44.51 -74.52 47.28
N ALA A 407 45.72 -74.01 47.03
CA ALA A 407 46.87 -74.25 47.91
C ALA A 407 46.86 -73.33 49.15
N GLN A 408 46.24 -72.13 49.05
CA GLN A 408 46.24 -71.13 50.13
C GLN A 408 45.23 -71.47 51.24
N GLU A 409 44.16 -72.21 50.93
CA GLU A 409 43.14 -72.60 51.91
C GLU A 409 43.65 -73.57 52.98
N ARG A 410 44.59 -74.47 52.63
CA ARG A 410 45.05 -75.52 53.56
C ARG A 410 45.91 -74.97 54.71
N ALA A 411 46.66 -73.90 54.45
CA ALA A 411 47.46 -73.22 55.48
C ALA A 411 46.61 -72.42 56.48
N ARG A 412 45.43 -71.93 56.09
CA ARG A 412 44.50 -71.21 56.98
C ARG A 412 43.90 -72.12 58.05
N ARG A 413 43.63 -73.39 57.72
CA ARG A 413 42.96 -74.35 58.62
C ARG A 413 43.78 -74.70 59.87
N TYR A 414 45.11 -74.66 59.81
CA TYR A 414 45.98 -74.97 60.96
C TYR A 414 46.07 -73.82 61.99
N LYS A 415 45.88 -72.56 61.56
CA LYS A 415 45.79 -71.41 62.49
C LYS A 415 44.46 -71.41 63.26
N LEU A 416 43.38 -71.85 62.60
CA LEU A 416 42.04 -71.96 63.18
C LEU A 416 42.01 -72.82 64.46
N LEU A 417 42.72 -73.93 64.49
CA LEU A 417 42.66 -74.89 65.61
C LEU A 417 43.20 -74.32 66.93
N ARG A 418 44.12 -73.34 66.88
CA ARG A 418 44.60 -72.63 68.07
C ARG A 418 43.64 -71.52 68.50
N GLU A 419 42.86 -70.98 67.58
CA GLU A 419 41.80 -70.01 67.87
C GLU A 419 40.59 -70.71 68.53
N ASP A 420 40.37 -72.00 68.24
CA ASP A 420 39.26 -72.81 68.75
C ASP A 420 39.23 -72.93 70.29
N GLN A 421 40.37 -72.87 70.98
CA GLN A 421 40.37 -72.84 72.46
C GLN A 421 39.94 -71.49 73.05
N LYS A 422 40.19 -70.37 72.34
CA LYS A 422 39.62 -69.05 72.69
C LYS A 422 38.15 -68.95 72.26
N TYR A 423 37.79 -69.69 71.21
CA TYR A 423 36.47 -69.74 70.61
C TYR A 423 35.40 -70.32 71.55
N LEU A 424 35.74 -71.28 72.42
CA LEU A 424 34.76 -71.89 73.34
C LEU A 424 34.23 -70.90 74.40
N ILE A 425 35.10 -70.05 74.95
CA ILE A 425 34.70 -68.96 75.87
C ILE A 425 33.90 -67.89 75.10
N GLY A 426 34.31 -67.60 73.86
CA GLY A 426 33.58 -66.73 72.95
C GLY A 426 32.19 -67.26 72.54
N GLN A 427 31.98 -68.57 72.43
CA GLN A 427 30.69 -69.15 72.04
C GLN A 427 29.59 -68.90 73.07
N MET A 428 29.93 -68.90 74.37
CA MET A 428 28.96 -68.57 75.42
C MET A 428 28.51 -67.11 75.33
N GLN A 429 29.42 -66.18 75.07
CA GLN A 429 29.09 -64.77 74.87
C GLN A 429 28.35 -64.52 73.55
N ARG A 430 28.71 -65.24 72.48
CA ARG A 430 28.05 -65.15 71.16
C ARG A 430 26.61 -65.63 71.22
N ARG A 431 26.30 -66.76 71.85
CA ARG A 431 24.90 -67.24 71.93
C ARG A 431 23.97 -66.29 72.69
N ALA A 432 24.50 -65.58 73.70
CA ALA A 432 23.73 -64.55 74.39
C ALA A 432 23.49 -63.34 73.46
N ALA A 433 24.53 -62.87 72.77
CA ALA A 433 24.45 -61.76 71.82
C ALA A 433 23.60 -62.08 70.57
N GLU A 434 23.64 -63.32 70.06
CA GLU A 434 22.85 -63.80 68.92
C GLU A 434 21.35 -63.75 69.23
N LYS A 435 20.93 -64.21 70.41
CA LYS A 435 19.51 -64.16 70.81
C LYS A 435 19.01 -62.73 70.99
N GLU A 436 19.85 -61.83 71.50
CA GLU A 436 19.51 -60.40 71.58
C GLU A 436 19.46 -59.76 70.18
N ALA A 437 20.40 -60.10 69.30
CA ALA A 437 20.45 -59.63 67.92
C ALA A 437 19.27 -60.14 67.08
N GLU A 438 18.86 -61.40 67.22
CA GLU A 438 17.67 -61.96 66.55
C GLU A 438 16.40 -61.25 67.01
N ARG A 439 16.24 -61.01 68.32
CA ARG A 439 15.08 -60.26 68.85
C ARG A 439 15.07 -58.82 68.32
N GLN A 440 16.23 -58.16 68.27
CA GLN A 440 16.34 -56.82 67.69
C GLN A 440 16.09 -56.82 66.18
N ALA A 441 16.59 -57.83 65.45
CA ALA A 441 16.38 -57.98 64.01
C ALA A 441 14.90 -58.17 63.68
N VAL A 442 14.19 -59.06 64.38
CA VAL A 442 12.74 -59.26 64.18
C VAL A 442 11.96 -57.98 64.51
N MET A 443 12.30 -57.28 65.59
CA MET A 443 11.65 -56.01 65.92
C MET A 443 11.91 -54.94 64.84
N ASN A 444 13.15 -54.84 64.35
CA ASN A 444 13.54 -53.91 63.29
C ASN A 444 12.83 -54.24 61.97
N GLU A 445 12.79 -55.51 61.57
CA GLU A 445 12.09 -55.97 60.37
C GLU A 445 10.60 -55.67 60.43
N MET A 446 9.94 -55.89 61.58
CA MET A 446 8.53 -55.55 61.75
C MET A 446 8.30 -54.03 61.65
N THR A 447 9.16 -53.21 62.23
CA THR A 447 9.07 -51.74 62.07
C THR A 447 9.36 -51.27 60.65
N ASP A 448 10.31 -51.91 59.95
CA ASP A 448 10.66 -51.58 58.57
C ASP A 448 9.52 -51.97 57.62
N GLN A 449 8.90 -53.13 57.82
CA GLN A 449 7.73 -53.57 57.05
C GLN A 449 6.56 -52.61 57.26
N GLN A 450 6.24 -52.25 58.51
CA GLN A 450 5.18 -51.27 58.80
C GLN A 450 5.48 -49.90 58.17
N ALA A 451 6.73 -49.45 58.20
CA ALA A 451 7.14 -48.20 57.57
C ALA A 451 7.02 -48.25 56.04
N LEU A 452 7.33 -49.38 55.41
CA LEU A 452 7.17 -49.59 53.97
C LEU A 452 5.69 -49.65 53.56
N GLU A 453 4.86 -50.36 54.32
CA GLU A 453 3.40 -50.40 54.11
C GLU A 453 2.77 -49.01 54.24
N ALA A 454 3.17 -48.25 55.27
CA ALA A 454 2.71 -46.87 55.46
C ALA A 454 3.10 -45.98 54.26
N LYS A 455 4.37 -46.02 53.82
CA LYS A 455 4.82 -45.29 52.61
C LYS A 455 4.07 -45.71 51.35
N HIS A 456 3.77 -47.00 51.21
CA HIS A 456 3.04 -47.53 50.07
C HIS A 456 1.57 -47.07 50.09
N ALA A 457 0.92 -47.09 51.26
CA ALA A 457 -0.44 -46.59 51.46
C ALA A 457 -0.54 -45.07 51.22
N GLU A 458 0.42 -44.29 51.73
CA GLU A 458 0.53 -42.86 51.45
C GLU A 458 0.71 -42.57 49.97
N ARG A 459 1.57 -43.33 49.27
CA ARG A 459 1.76 -43.17 47.82
C ARG A 459 0.47 -43.45 47.04
N ILE A 460 -0.29 -44.48 47.41
CA ILE A 460 -1.60 -44.75 46.79
C ILE A 460 -2.56 -43.58 47.04
N LYS A 461 -2.58 -43.05 48.26
CA LYS A 461 -3.45 -41.92 48.63
C LYS A 461 -3.11 -40.67 47.82
N VAL A 462 -1.83 -40.32 47.69
CA VAL A 462 -1.36 -39.17 46.90
C VAL A 462 -1.73 -39.33 45.42
N GLU A 463 -1.53 -40.51 44.83
CA GLU A 463 -1.90 -40.77 43.44
C GLU A 463 -3.42 -40.70 43.24
N MET A 464 -4.21 -41.22 44.18
CA MET A 464 -5.68 -41.08 44.15
C MET A 464 -6.10 -39.61 44.23
N GLU A 465 -5.49 -38.81 45.09
CA GLU A 465 -5.75 -37.36 45.20
C GLU A 465 -5.36 -36.62 43.91
N ASN A 466 -4.26 -37.00 43.27
CA ASN A 466 -3.85 -36.42 41.98
C ASN A 466 -4.86 -36.73 40.87
N LEU A 467 -5.39 -37.96 40.82
CA LEU A 467 -6.44 -38.33 39.87
C LEU A 467 -7.76 -37.60 40.15
N GLU A 468 -8.10 -37.40 41.42
CA GLU A 468 -9.26 -36.63 41.85
C GLU A 468 -9.14 -35.15 41.47
N ARG A 469 -7.95 -34.54 41.60
CA ARG A 469 -7.68 -33.17 41.13
C ARG A 469 -7.73 -33.02 39.62
N ALA A 470 -7.34 -34.05 38.86
CA ALA A 470 -7.30 -34.03 37.40
C ALA A 470 -8.67 -34.13 36.72
N LYS A 471 -9.75 -34.25 37.50
CA LYS A 471 -11.12 -34.28 36.99
C LYS A 471 -11.49 -32.98 36.27
N PRO A 472 -12.18 -33.07 35.13
CA PRO A 472 -12.85 -31.91 34.55
C PRO A 472 -13.87 -31.32 35.53
N GLU A 473 -14.03 -30.00 35.53
CA GLU A 473 -14.94 -29.28 36.46
C GLU A 473 -16.36 -29.86 36.44
N ARG A 474 -16.87 -30.25 35.27
CA ARG A 474 -18.21 -30.84 35.10
C ARG A 474 -18.42 -32.13 35.89
N TYR A 475 -17.36 -32.87 36.19
CA TYR A 475 -17.41 -34.15 36.90
C TYR A 475 -16.76 -34.10 38.29
N LYS A 476 -16.49 -32.89 38.82
CA LYS A 476 -15.84 -32.70 40.14
C LYS A 476 -16.53 -33.48 41.27
N ASN A 477 -17.87 -33.58 41.23
CA ASN A 477 -18.67 -34.26 42.25
C ASN A 477 -18.91 -35.76 41.97
N VAL A 478 -18.43 -36.29 40.84
CA VAL A 478 -18.59 -37.71 40.49
C VAL A 478 -17.38 -38.48 41.02
N PRO A 479 -17.54 -39.44 41.94
CA PRO A 479 -16.40 -40.18 42.50
C PRO A 479 -15.70 -41.04 41.44
N LEU A 480 -14.37 -41.12 41.46
CA LEU A 480 -13.64 -42.00 40.55
C LEU A 480 -13.91 -43.46 40.86
N LEU A 481 -13.94 -43.85 42.13
CA LEU A 481 -14.25 -45.23 42.51
C LEU A 481 -15.75 -45.42 42.73
N PRO A 482 -16.33 -46.56 42.34
CA PRO A 482 -17.71 -46.86 42.71
C PRO A 482 -17.79 -46.99 44.22
N LYS A 483 -18.80 -46.39 44.85
CA LYS A 483 -19.14 -46.73 46.24
C LYS A 483 -19.38 -48.24 46.26
N LYS A 484 -18.64 -48.99 47.10
CA LYS A 484 -18.86 -50.43 47.30
C LYS A 484 -20.34 -50.63 47.68
N ARG A 485 -21.19 -51.03 46.73
CA ARG A 485 -22.55 -51.47 47.03
C ARG A 485 -22.41 -52.90 47.54
N HIS A 486 -22.69 -53.12 48.82
CA HIS A 486 -22.70 -54.41 49.53
C HIS A 486 -21.33 -54.87 50.09
N GLN A 487 -21.00 -54.41 51.29
CA GLN A 487 -20.44 -55.31 52.31
C GLN A 487 -21.52 -55.39 53.40
N VAL A 488 -22.30 -56.47 53.36
CA VAL A 488 -23.10 -56.92 54.50
C VAL A 488 -22.09 -57.37 55.55
N PHE A 489 -22.21 -56.84 56.77
CA PHE A 489 -21.36 -57.15 57.92
C PHE A 489 -21.34 -58.64 58.24
#